data_AF-A0A087UBQ7-F1
#
_entry.id   AF-A0A087UBQ7-F1
#
_cell.length_a   1.000
_cell.length_b   1.000
_cell.length_c   1.000
_cell.angle_alpha   90.00
_cell.angle_beta   90.00
_cell.angle_gamma   90.00
#
_symmetry.space_group_name_H-M   'P 1'
#
loop_
_entity.id
_entity.type
_entity.pdbx_description
1 polymer ?
#
loop_
_entity_poly.entity_id
_entity_poly.type
_entity_poly.pdbx_seq_one_letter_code
_entity_poly.pdbx_strand_id
1 'polypeptide(L)' 'MMAQRYVDDLLWLVTFSYFQGVLKDFYQQDTARPHSGRISECALQGVQMLPWPPFSLDLFPIKYI' A
#
# COMPACT_ATOMS: atom_id res chain seq x y z
N MET A 1 5.69 3.72 -12.69
CA MET A 1 5.62 2.27 -12.38
C MET A 1 4.26 1.74 -12.84
N MET A 2 4.18 0.50 -13.35
CA MET A 2 2.91 -0.16 -13.71
C MET A 2 2.35 -0.90 -12.50
N ALA A 3 1.02 -1.03 -12.39
CA ALA A 3 0.37 -1.72 -11.26
C ALA A 3 0.89 -3.16 -11.06
N GLN A 4 1.17 -3.90 -12.14
CA GLN A 4 1.72 -5.25 -12.04
C GLN A 4 3.08 -5.28 -11.32
N ARG A 5 4.03 -4.42 -11.75
CA ARG A 5 5.34 -4.31 -11.09
C ARG A 5 5.23 -3.84 -9.65
N TYR A 6 4.28 -2.96 -9.35
CA TYR A 6 4.02 -2.54 -7.98
C TYR A 6 3.62 -3.72 -7.09
N VAL A 7 2.76 -4.61 -7.60
CA VAL A 7 2.38 -5.83 -6.87
C VAL A 7 3.54 -6.81 -6.72
N ASP A 8 4.23 -7.10 -7.82
CA ASP A 8 5.29 -8.12 -7.85
C ASP A 8 6.52 -7.68 -7.03
N ASP A 9 6.95 -6.44 -7.17
CA ASP A 9 8.21 -5.95 -6.61
C ASP A 9 8.08 -5.47 -5.16
N LEU A 10 6.93 -4.88 -4.80
CA LEU A 10 6.76 -4.16 -3.52
C LEU A 10 5.64 -4.75 -2.68
N LEU A 11 4.44 -4.91 -3.25
CA LEU A 11 3.28 -5.23 -2.46
C LEU A 11 3.38 -6.63 -1.88
N TRP A 12 3.74 -7.63 -2.69
CA TRP A 12 3.91 -9.01 -2.24
C TRP A 12 4.94 -9.14 -1.12
N LEU A 13 6.08 -8.46 -1.25
CA LEU A 13 7.15 -8.50 -0.25
C LEU A 13 6.66 -7.95 1.10
N VAL A 14 5.96 -6.82 1.07
CA VAL A 14 5.50 -6.11 2.27
C VAL A 14 4.28 -6.80 2.90
N THR A 15 3.28 -7.19 2.11
CA THR A 15 2.07 -7.85 2.62
C THR A 15 2.35 -9.25 3.13
N PHE A 16 3.18 -10.04 2.43
CA PHE A 16 3.46 -11.40 2.85
C PHE A 16 4.44 -11.46 4.02
N SER A 17 5.50 -10.64 4.02
CA SER A 17 6.56 -10.76 5.04
C SER A 17 6.24 -9.98 6.32
N TYR A 18 5.64 -8.79 6.20
CA TYR A 18 5.46 -7.89 7.34
C TYR A 18 4.14 -8.13 8.08
N PHE A 19 3.05 -8.41 7.34
CA PHE A 19 1.72 -8.58 7.95
C PHE A 19 1.44 -10.00 8.45
N GLN A 20 2.26 -11.02 8.09
CA GLN A 20 2.05 -12.40 8.56
C GLN A 20 2.24 -12.62 10.07
N GLY A 21 2.70 -11.62 10.82
CA GLY A 21 2.82 -11.67 12.27
C GLY A 21 2.05 -10.59 13.03
N VAL A 22 1.48 -9.60 12.34
CA VAL A 22 0.89 -8.42 12.99
C VAL A 22 -0.61 -8.37 12.76
N LEU A 23 -1.35 -8.77 13.78
CA LEU A 23 -2.82 -8.89 13.76
C LEU A 23 -3.58 -7.54 13.70
N LYS A 24 -2.89 -6.39 13.70
CA LYS A 24 -3.53 -5.09 13.87
C LYS A 24 -2.81 -3.90 13.24
N ASP A 25 -2.12 -4.11 12.13
CA ASP A 25 -1.48 -3.01 11.40
C ASP A 25 -2.36 -2.52 10.24
N PHE A 26 -2.34 -1.20 10.05
CA PHE A 26 -2.98 -0.54 8.92
C PHE A 26 -1.95 -0.29 7.83
N TYR A 27 -2.25 -0.72 6.61
CA TYR A 27 -1.46 -0.39 5.44
C TYR A 27 -1.87 0.98 4.90
N GLN A 28 -0.89 1.87 4.71
CA GLN A 28 -1.09 3.19 4.15
C GLN A 28 -0.32 3.30 2.83
N GLN A 29 -1.00 3.75 1.78
CA GLN A 29 -0.41 4.07 0.47
C GLN A 29 -1.04 5.35 -0.07
N ASP A 30 -0.34 6.03 -0.99
CA ASP A 30 -0.92 7.17 -1.71
C ASP A 30 -1.93 6.73 -2.79
N THR A 31 -2.60 7.69 -3.42
CA THR A 31 -3.60 7.43 -4.48
C THR A 31 -3.00 7.45 -5.89
N ALA A 32 -1.69 7.18 -6.06
CA ALA A 32 -1.08 7.13 -7.38
C ALA A 32 -1.70 6.01 -8.24
N ARG A 33 -1.77 6.22 -9.55
CA ARG A 33 -2.40 5.27 -10.50
C ARG A 33 -1.98 3.80 -10.37
N PRO A 34 -0.71 3.42 -10.12
CA PRO A 34 -0.37 2.01 -9.95
C PRO A 34 -0.91 1.41 -8.64
N HIS A 35 -1.17 2.23 -7.62
CA HIS A 35 -1.62 1.81 -6.29
C HIS A 35 -3.15 1.63 -6.24
N SER A 36 -3.89 2.45 -7.00
CA SER A 36 -5.34 2.36 -7.16
C SER A 36 -5.77 1.48 -8.35
N GLY A 37 -4.87 0.64 -8.86
CA GLY A 37 -5.18 -0.28 -9.96
C GLY A 37 -5.90 -1.52 -9.43
N ARG A 38 -6.83 -2.09 -10.23
CA ARG A 38 -7.59 -3.29 -9.86
C ARG A 38 -6.73 -4.46 -9.37
N ILE A 39 -5.54 -4.65 -9.96
CA ILE A 39 -4.60 -5.71 -9.57
C ILE A 39 -4.05 -5.45 -8.16
N SER A 40 -3.72 -4.20 -7.85
CA SER A 40 -3.22 -3.76 -6.54
C SER A 40 -4.31 -3.86 -5.46
N GLU A 41 -5.55 -3.49 -5.80
CA GLU A 41 -6.71 -3.65 -4.93
C GLU A 41 -6.98 -5.13 -4.61
N CYS A 42 -6.90 -6.01 -5.61
CA CYS A 42 -7.03 -7.46 -5.39
C CYS A 42 -5.92 -8.01 -4.49
N ALA A 43 -4.68 -7.56 -4.66
CA ALA A 43 -3.55 -8.01 -3.86
C ALA A 43 -3.61 -7.50 -2.39
N LEU A 44 -4.37 -6.43 -2.13
CA LEU A 44 -4.64 -5.89 -0.79
C LEU A 44 -5.93 -6.43 -0.16
N GLN A 45 -6.62 -7.36 -0.83
CA GLN A 45 -7.85 -7.95 -0.31
C GLN A 45 -7.57 -8.72 0.98
N GLY A 46 -8.02 -8.17 2.12
CA GLY A 46 -7.78 -8.73 3.46
C GLY A 46 -6.77 -7.94 4.30
N VAL A 47 -6.13 -6.92 3.72
CA VAL A 47 -5.28 -5.96 4.45
C VAL A 47 -6.15 -4.80 4.92
N GLN A 48 -6.04 -4.42 6.21
CA GLN A 48 -6.71 -3.22 6.69
C GLN A 48 -6.01 -1.98 6.13
N MET A 49 -6.74 -1.17 5.35
CA MET A 49 -6.21 0.03 4.73
C MET A 49 -6.54 1.28 5.55
N LEU A 50 -5.56 2.16 5.73
CA LEU A 50 -5.81 3.50 6.24
C LEU A 50 -6.33 4.39 5.09
N PRO A 51 -7.48 5.08 5.23
CA PRO A 51 -7.96 5.99 4.21
C PRO A 51 -6.99 7.16 4.04
N TRP A 52 -6.54 7.40 2.79
CA TRP A 52 -5.63 8.49 2.48
C TRP A 52 -6.32 9.56 1.60
N PRO A 53 -6.28 10.85 1.98
CA PRO A 53 -6.81 11.90 1.15
C PRO A 53 -5.95 12.12 -0.10
N PRO A 54 -6.55 12.43 -1.27
CA PRO A 54 -5.82 12.82 -2.46
C PRO A 54 -4.92 14.05 -2.18
N PHE A 55 -3.72 14.07 -2.77
CA PHE A 55 -2.78 15.21 -2.71
C PHE A 55 -2.18 15.55 -1.33
N SER A 56 -2.32 14.69 -0.33
CA SER A 56 -1.76 14.91 1.01
C SER A 56 -0.31 14.40 1.15
N LEU A 57 0.60 14.98 0.36
CA LEU A 57 2.05 14.65 0.41
C LEU A 57 2.73 15.13 1.71
N ASP A 58 2.16 16.14 2.34
CA ASP A 58 2.60 16.69 3.63
C ASP A 58 2.32 15.77 4.82
N LEU A 59 1.32 14.88 4.68
CA LEU A 59 0.92 13.95 5.73
C LEU A 59 1.77 12.66 5.74
N PHE A 60 2.56 12.39 4.69
CA PHE A 60 3.34 11.15 4.62
C PHE A 60 4.42 11.11 5.71
N PRO A 61 4.41 10.14 6.63
CA PRO A 61 5.42 10.05 7.69
C PRO A 61 6.83 9.90 7.14
N ILE A 62 6.97 9.24 5.98
CA ILE A 62 8.27 8.99 5.33
C ILE A 62 9.00 10.27 4.88
N LYS A 63 8.29 11.40 4.77
CA LYS A 63 8.88 12.67 4.36
C LYS A 63 9.79 13.28 5.42
N TYR A 64 9.63 12.88 6.69
CA TYR A 64 10.31 13.47 7.83
C TYR A 64 11.37 12.55 8.46
N ILE A 65 11.72 11.45 7.78
CA ILE A 65 12.76 10.49 8.20
C ILE A 65 14.11 10.90 7.62
#